data_AF-K9GSC3-F1
#
_entry.id   AF-K9GSC3-F1
#
_cell.length_a   1.000
_cell.length_b   1.000
_cell.length_c   1.000
_cell.angle_alpha   90.00
_cell.angle_beta   90.00
_cell.angle_gamma   90.00
#
_symmetry.space_group_name_H-M   'P 1'
#
loop_
_entity.id
_entity.type
_entity.pdbx_description
1 polymer ?
#
loop_
_entity_poly.entity_id
_entity_poly.type
_entity_poly.pdbx_seq_one_letter_code
_entity_poly.pdbx_strand_id
1 'polypeptide(L)'
;MVFFLMILAGTAAATVLGVLRVPTMGDWRGRMRWGLAGALAFAGVDHLMTPDRYTRMIEPFLPFPEAIVLVTGLLEIAGALGLLIPRTRRLAAVLLAVYFVAVLPANVSNIVNGIRFEGLPTGDWYYWLRLVFQVPIIAWTLYVGGIWPRREASRVSRA
;
A
#
# COMPACT_ATOMS: atom_id res chain seq x y z
N MET A 1 -2.34 4.60 -9.91
CA MET A 1 -2.86 3.41 -10.62
C MET A 1 -1.88 2.24 -10.64
N VAL A 2 -0.60 2.46 -10.96
CA VAL A 2 0.39 1.39 -11.11
C VAL A 2 0.48 0.52 -9.84
N PHE A 3 0.58 1.18 -8.67
CA PHE A 3 0.57 0.48 -7.39
C PHE A 3 -0.67 -0.40 -7.17
N PHE A 4 -1.86 0.10 -7.52
CA PHE A 4 -3.10 -0.68 -7.43
C PHE A 4 -3.08 -1.88 -8.39
N LEU A 5 -2.58 -1.69 -9.61
CA LEU A 5 -2.41 -2.79 -10.57
C LEU A 5 -1.41 -3.83 -10.08
N MET A 6 -0.33 -3.43 -9.40
CA MET A 6 0.62 -4.34 -8.77
C MET A 6 -0.04 -5.17 -7.67
N ILE A 7 -0.90 -4.57 -6.84
CA ILE A 7 -1.67 -5.30 -5.82
C ILE A 7 -2.55 -6.36 -6.48
N LEU A 8 -3.27 -6.00 -7.56
CA LEU A 8 -4.13 -6.93 -8.30
C LEU A 8 -3.33 -8.06 -8.95
N ALA A 9 -2.26 -7.73 -9.66
CA ALA A 9 -1.39 -8.70 -10.33
C ALA A 9 -0.74 -9.65 -9.32
N GLY A 10 -0.22 -9.12 -8.20
CA GLY A 10 0.35 -9.93 -7.12
C GLY A 10 -0.69 -10.84 -6.47
N THR A 11 -1.92 -10.37 -6.29
CA THR A 11 -3.04 -11.17 -5.76
C THR A 11 -3.45 -12.28 -6.73
N ALA A 12 -3.49 -11.99 -8.02
CA ALA A 12 -3.76 -12.97 -9.07
C ALA A 12 -2.67 -14.04 -9.11
N ALA A 13 -1.39 -13.65 -9.09
CA ALA A 13 -0.27 -14.57 -9.03
C ALA A 13 -0.31 -15.46 -7.77
N ALA A 14 -0.55 -14.87 -6.59
CA ALA A 14 -0.74 -15.61 -5.35
C ALA A 14 -1.93 -16.58 -5.42
N THR A 15 -2.97 -16.24 -6.18
CA THR A 15 -4.12 -17.11 -6.43
C THR A 15 -3.76 -18.29 -7.31
N VAL A 16 -3.04 -18.07 -8.41
CA VAL A 16 -2.52 -19.14 -9.27
C VAL A 16 -1.62 -20.08 -8.47
N LEU A 17 -0.67 -19.55 -7.69
CA LEU A 17 0.19 -20.35 -6.82
C LEU A 17 -0.60 -21.15 -5.77
N GLY A 18 -1.66 -20.57 -5.22
CA GLY A 18 -2.56 -21.27 -4.30
C GLY A 18 -3.35 -22.41 -4.96
N VAL A 19 -3.78 -22.23 -6.22
CA VAL A 19 -4.41 -23.31 -7.02
C VAL A 19 -3.40 -24.41 -7.32
N LEU A 20 -2.13 -24.05 -7.56
CA LEU A 20 -1.01 -24.98 -7.70
C LEU A 20 -0.56 -25.62 -6.37
N ARG A 21 -1.33 -25.45 -5.29
CA ARG A 21 -1.13 -26.03 -3.95
C ARG A 21 0.19 -25.63 -3.27
N VAL A 22 0.70 -24.43 -3.53
CA VAL A 22 1.81 -23.88 -2.73
C VAL A 22 1.29 -23.59 -1.30
N PRO A 23 1.78 -24.28 -0.25
CA PRO A 23 1.16 -24.26 1.08
C PRO A 23 1.19 -22.91 1.79
N THR A 24 2.01 -21.97 1.33
CA THR A 24 2.13 -20.62 1.90
C THR A 24 1.02 -19.66 1.46
N MET A 25 0.25 -20.02 0.43
CA MET A 25 -0.86 -19.22 -0.10
C MET A 25 -2.13 -19.60 0.65
N GLY A 26 -2.36 -18.95 1.80
CA GLY A 26 -3.52 -19.19 2.66
C GLY A 26 -4.89 -18.91 2.01
N ASP A 27 -5.87 -18.55 2.83
CA ASP A 27 -7.20 -18.15 2.35
C ASP A 27 -7.15 -16.97 1.36
N TRP A 28 -8.28 -16.64 0.73
CA TRP A 28 -8.40 -15.50 -0.20
C TRP A 28 -7.76 -14.22 0.35
N ARG A 29 -8.02 -13.96 1.63
CA ARG A 29 -7.49 -12.82 2.37
C ARG A 29 -5.96 -12.89 2.56
N GLY A 30 -5.39 -14.08 2.69
CA GLY A 30 -3.95 -14.32 2.63
C GLY A 30 -3.34 -13.98 1.27
N ARG A 31 -4.00 -14.32 0.17
CA ARG A 31 -3.52 -14.02 -1.20
C ARG A 31 -3.54 -12.52 -1.49
N MET A 32 -4.62 -11.83 -1.11
CA MET A 32 -4.71 -10.37 -1.17
C MET A 32 -3.62 -9.68 -0.33
N ARG A 33 -3.23 -10.30 0.79
CA ARG A 33 -2.15 -9.80 1.64
C ARG A 33 -0.79 -9.92 0.97
N TRP A 34 -0.52 -11.05 0.33
CA TRP A 34 0.70 -11.25 -0.46
C TRP A 34 0.79 -10.24 -1.61
N GLY A 35 -0.32 -9.97 -2.30
CA GLY A 35 -0.38 -8.93 -3.34
C GLY A 35 -0.03 -7.54 -2.79
N LEU A 36 -0.61 -7.13 -1.66
CA LEU A 36 -0.28 -5.84 -1.02
C LEU A 36 1.17 -5.79 -0.53
N ALA A 37 1.65 -6.84 0.13
CA ALA A 37 3.02 -6.89 0.64
C ALA A 37 4.05 -6.83 -0.50
N GLY A 38 3.82 -7.54 -1.61
CA GLY A 38 4.69 -7.47 -2.78
C GLY A 38 4.72 -6.08 -3.42
N ALA A 39 3.55 -5.43 -3.55
CA ALA A 39 3.48 -4.07 -4.08
C ALA A 39 4.22 -3.06 -3.20
N LEU A 40 4.04 -3.14 -1.87
CA LEU A 40 4.75 -2.30 -0.89
C LEU A 40 6.26 -2.54 -0.91
N ALA A 41 6.70 -3.80 -0.95
CA ALA A 41 8.13 -4.11 -0.98
C ALA A 41 8.79 -3.56 -2.25
N PHE A 42 8.13 -3.70 -3.41
CA PHE A 42 8.63 -3.11 -4.66
C PHE A 42 8.68 -1.58 -4.59
N ALA A 43 7.59 -0.93 -4.16
CA ALA A 43 7.55 0.53 -4.05
C ALA A 43 8.60 1.06 -3.09
N GLY A 44 8.76 0.42 -1.94
CA GLY A 44 9.76 0.82 -0.95
C GLY A 44 11.19 0.64 -1.44
N VAL A 45 11.48 -0.43 -2.20
CA VAL A 45 12.79 -0.59 -2.86
C VAL A 45 13.01 0.49 -3.92
N ASP A 46 11.99 0.82 -4.72
CA ASP A 46 12.07 1.89 -5.72
C ASP A 46 12.33 3.26 -5.08
N HIS A 47 11.68 3.57 -3.94
CA HIS A 47 11.96 4.77 -3.15
C HIS A 47 13.42 4.86 -2.69
N LEU A 48 14.03 3.73 -2.30
CA LEU A 48 15.43 3.68 -1.88
C LEU A 48 16.41 3.74 -3.05
N MET A 49 16.06 3.19 -4.21
CA MET A 49 16.91 3.15 -5.39
C MET A 49 16.84 4.43 -6.24
N THR A 50 15.67 5.08 -6.29
CA THR A 50 15.40 6.24 -7.16
C THR A 50 14.76 7.43 -6.42
N PRO A 51 15.31 7.88 -5.28
CA PRO A 51 14.64 8.87 -4.42
C PRO A 51 14.34 10.21 -5.14
N ASP A 52 15.19 10.62 -6.09
CA ASP A 52 15.03 11.86 -6.89
C ASP A 52 13.74 11.92 -7.70
N ARG A 53 13.16 10.75 -8.03
CA ARG A 53 11.87 10.68 -8.72
C ARG A 53 10.73 11.18 -7.82
N TYR A 54 10.88 10.98 -6.52
CA TYR A 54 9.85 11.22 -5.50
C TYR A 54 10.05 12.50 -4.72
N THR A 55 11.27 13.04 -4.65
CA THR A 55 11.55 14.31 -3.98
C THR A 55 10.71 15.46 -4.54
N ARG A 56 10.40 15.43 -5.85
CA ARG A 56 9.47 16.35 -6.53
C ARG A 56 8.02 16.30 -6.01
N MET A 57 7.65 15.23 -5.30
CA MET A 57 6.31 15.07 -4.69
C MET A 57 6.21 15.67 -3.29
N ILE A 58 7.34 16.00 -2.67
CA ILE A 58 7.39 16.51 -1.31
C ILE A 58 7.01 17.99 -1.34
N GLU A 59 6.17 18.40 -0.38
CA GLU A 59 5.76 19.80 -0.28
C GLU A 59 6.96 20.73 -0.03
N PRO A 60 7.00 21.92 -0.64
CA PRO A 60 8.14 22.83 -0.52
C PRO A 60 8.47 23.27 0.91
N PHE A 61 7.50 23.23 1.83
CA PHE A 61 7.71 23.61 3.23
C PHE A 61 8.31 22.50 4.09
N LEU A 62 8.37 21.26 3.59
CA LEU A 62 8.95 20.14 4.34
C LEU A 62 10.47 20.10 4.14
N PRO A 63 11.26 20.04 5.23
CA PRO A 63 12.70 19.93 5.12
C PRO A 63 13.12 18.51 4.72
N PHE A 64 14.29 18.41 4.08
CA PHE A 64 14.94 17.12 3.75
C PHE A 64 14.07 16.15 2.91
N PRO A 65 13.64 16.55 1.70
CA PRO A 65 12.72 15.74 0.88
C PRO A 65 13.28 14.34 0.57
N GLU A 66 14.59 14.21 0.33
CA GLU A 66 15.23 12.92 0.09
C GLU A 66 15.14 12.01 1.32
N ALA A 67 15.45 12.52 2.51
CA ALA A 67 15.35 11.75 3.75
C ALA A 67 13.92 11.28 4.01
N ILE A 68 12.92 12.13 3.72
CA ILE A 68 11.51 11.75 3.81
C ILE A 68 11.22 10.56 2.88
N VAL A 69 11.65 10.62 1.62
CA VAL A 69 11.46 9.52 0.64
C VAL A 69 12.14 8.23 1.10
N LEU A 70 13.36 8.31 1.62
CA LEU A 70 14.07 7.12 2.12
C LEU A 70 13.35 6.52 3.33
N VAL A 71 12.89 7.35 4.27
CA VAL A 71 12.14 6.89 5.45
C VAL A 71 10.80 6.28 5.03
N THR A 72 10.07 6.88 4.11
CA THR A 72 8.81 6.31 3.63
C THR A 72 9.03 4.98 2.91
N GLY A 73 10.11 4.84 2.12
CA GLY A 73 10.50 3.56 1.52
C GLY A 73 10.79 2.47 2.55
N LEU A 74 11.50 2.80 3.63
CA LEU A 74 11.74 1.87 4.75
C LEU A 74 10.44 1.49 5.47
N LEU A 75 9.52 2.43 5.67
CA LEU A 75 8.21 2.18 6.27
C LEU A 75 7.35 1.24 5.41
N GLU A 76 7.41 1.36 4.09
CA GLU A 76 6.70 0.48 3.17
C GLU A 76 7.23 -0.95 3.24
N ILE A 77 8.56 -1.13 3.25
CA ILE A 77 9.20 -2.46 3.40
C ILE A 77 8.86 -3.05 4.78
N ALA A 78 8.97 -2.26 5.85
CA ALA A 78 8.61 -2.69 7.20
C ALA A 78 7.13 -3.08 7.29
N GLY A 79 6.24 -2.31 6.65
CA GLY A 79 4.82 -2.61 6.56
C GLY A 79 4.53 -3.90 5.78
N ALA A 80 5.23 -4.13 4.66
CA ALA A 80 5.13 -5.35 3.88
C ALA A 80 5.49 -6.59 4.71
N LEU A 81 6.64 -6.57 5.38
CA LEU A 81 7.07 -7.64 6.28
C LEU A 81 6.10 -7.79 7.46
N GLY A 82 5.70 -6.67 8.05
CA GLY A 82 4.79 -6.61 9.18
C GLY A 82 3.41 -7.21 8.90
N LEU A 83 2.90 -7.10 7.67
CA LEU A 83 1.65 -7.74 7.25
C LEU A 83 1.78 -9.27 7.22
N LEU A 84 2.91 -9.79 6.73
CA LEU A 84 3.12 -11.23 6.57
C LEU A 84 3.29 -11.93 7.92
N ILE A 85 3.90 -11.28 8.90
CA ILE A 85 4.10 -11.81 10.25
C ILE A 85 2.79 -11.74 11.07
N PRO A 86 2.20 -12.88 11.52
CA PRO A 86 0.90 -12.89 12.19
C PRO A 86 0.81 -12.00 13.44
N ARG A 87 1.91 -11.89 14.22
CA ARG A 87 1.97 -11.12 15.46
C ARG A 87 1.90 -9.61 15.23
N THR A 88 2.47 -9.11 14.13
CA THR A 88 2.55 -7.67 13.81
C THR A 88 1.48 -7.22 12.82
N ARG A 89 0.81 -8.16 12.13
CA ARG A 89 -0.12 -7.89 11.02
C ARG A 89 -1.15 -6.81 11.29
N ARG A 90 -1.81 -6.84 12.45
CA ARG A 90 -2.85 -5.86 12.79
C ARG A 90 -2.25 -4.47 12.95
N LEU A 91 -1.14 -4.36 13.67
CA LEU A 91 -0.42 -3.11 13.86
C LEU A 91 0.08 -2.56 12.52
N ALA A 92 0.73 -3.40 11.71
CA ALA A 92 1.23 -3.03 10.38
C ALA A 92 0.11 -2.50 9.48
N ALA A 93 -1.06 -3.14 9.47
CA ALA A 93 -2.20 -2.67 8.67
C ALA A 93 -2.77 -1.33 9.15
N VAL A 94 -2.81 -1.09 10.47
CA VAL A 94 -3.25 0.21 11.01
C VAL A 94 -2.25 1.30 10.65
N LEU A 95 -0.95 1.05 10.85
CA LEU A 95 0.10 2.01 10.52
C LEU A 95 0.16 2.31 9.02
N LEU A 96 0.01 1.29 8.17
CA LEU A 96 -0.08 1.46 6.71
C LEU A 96 -1.33 2.25 6.30
N ALA A 97 -2.48 2.00 6.94
CA ALA A 97 -3.69 2.79 6.67
C ALA A 97 -3.48 4.27 7.04
N VAL A 98 -2.86 4.55 8.20
CA VAL A 98 -2.48 5.91 8.60
C VAL A 98 -1.49 6.52 7.61
N TYR A 99 -0.47 5.78 7.20
CA TYR A 99 0.50 6.20 6.19
C TYR A 99 -0.19 6.58 4.87
N PHE A 100 -1.10 5.74 4.36
CA PHE A 100 -1.83 6.03 3.13
C PHE A 100 -2.75 7.25 3.25
N VAL A 101 -3.30 7.52 4.43
CA VAL A 101 -4.03 8.77 4.69
C VAL A 101 -3.07 9.96 4.74
N ALA A 102 -1.90 9.82 5.36
CA ALA A 102 -0.90 10.89 5.48
C ALA A 102 -0.31 11.31 4.12
N VAL A 103 -0.32 10.44 3.11
CA VAL A 103 0.12 10.74 1.74
C VAL A 103 -0.98 11.43 0.90
N LEU A 104 -2.24 11.45 1.35
CA LEU A 104 -3.33 12.12 0.62
C LEU A 104 -3.08 13.60 0.36
N PRO A 105 -2.66 14.43 1.33
CA PRO A 105 -2.37 15.84 1.10
C PRO A 105 -1.34 16.06 -0.02
N ALA A 106 -0.27 15.27 -0.04
CA ALA A 106 0.75 15.35 -1.10
C ALA A 106 0.15 15.00 -2.47
N ASN A 107 -0.73 13.99 -2.56
CA ASN A 107 -1.42 13.67 -3.82
C ASN A 107 -2.37 14.77 -4.28
N VAL A 108 -3.05 15.47 -3.36
CA VAL A 108 -3.91 16.62 -3.68
C VAL A 108 -3.08 17.80 -4.16
N SER A 109 -1.99 18.13 -3.46
CA SER A 109 -1.07 19.21 -3.85
C SER A 109 -0.47 18.98 -5.22
N ASN A 110 -0.08 17.75 -5.56
CA ASN A 110 0.41 17.41 -6.90
C ASN A 110 -0.61 17.75 -8.02
N ILE A 111 -1.90 17.61 -7.75
CA ILE A 111 -2.96 17.99 -8.69
C ILE A 111 -3.06 19.52 -8.77
N VAL A 112 -3.17 20.18 -7.61
CA VAL A 112 -3.37 21.64 -7.51
C VAL A 112 -2.20 22.41 -8.12
N ASN A 113 -0.96 21.97 -7.87
CA ASN A 113 0.26 22.60 -8.34
C ASN A 113 0.70 22.12 -9.73
N GLY A 114 -0.08 21.26 -10.39
CA GLY A 114 0.23 20.82 -11.75
C GLY A 114 1.51 19.96 -11.85
N ILE A 115 1.96 19.33 -10.77
CA ILE A 115 3.19 18.53 -10.77
C ILE A 115 2.98 17.29 -11.65
N ARG A 116 3.86 17.10 -12.63
CA ARG A 116 3.84 15.97 -13.56
C ARG A 116 5.10 15.13 -13.41
N PHE A 117 4.95 13.81 -13.49
CA PHE A 117 6.04 12.86 -13.30
C PHE A 117 6.44 12.19 -14.61
N GLU A 118 7.74 12.06 -14.83
CA GLU A 118 8.29 11.31 -15.95
C GLU A 118 7.88 9.84 -15.86
N GLY A 119 7.50 9.28 -17.02
CA GLY A 119 7.02 7.91 -17.14
C GLY A 119 5.58 7.67 -16.67
N LEU A 120 4.83 8.71 -16.29
CA LEU A 120 3.40 8.63 -16.00
C LEU A 120 2.58 9.40 -17.05
N PRO A 121 1.30 9.03 -17.26
CA PRO A 121 0.42 9.81 -18.12
C PRO A 121 0.35 11.28 -17.69
N THR A 122 0.43 12.18 -18.66
CA THR A 122 0.43 13.64 -18.43
C THR A 122 -0.97 14.21 -18.19
N GLY A 123 -2.02 13.47 -18.57
CA GLY A 123 -3.40 13.91 -18.42
C GLY A 123 -3.87 13.98 -16.96
N ASP A 124 -4.55 15.06 -16.61
CA ASP A 124 -5.01 15.37 -15.25
C ASP A 124 -5.90 14.28 -14.65
N TRP A 125 -6.69 13.61 -15.49
CA TRP A 125 -7.54 12.49 -15.11
C TRP A 125 -6.76 11.39 -14.37
N TYR A 126 -5.48 11.19 -14.72
CA TYR A 126 -4.63 10.20 -14.10
C TYR A 126 -4.37 10.51 -12.62
N TYR A 127 -4.16 11.78 -12.30
CA TYR A 127 -3.85 12.23 -10.94
C TYR A 127 -5.09 12.20 -10.05
N TRP A 128 -6.26 12.59 -10.59
CA TRP A 128 -7.55 12.39 -9.92
C TRP A 128 -7.82 10.92 -9.61
N LEU A 129 -7.51 10.03 -10.55
CA LEU A 129 -7.70 8.61 -10.38
C LEU A 129 -6.82 8.02 -9.25
N ARG A 130 -5.65 8.62 -8.98
CA ARG A 130 -4.82 8.23 -7.81
C ARG A 130 -5.56 8.46 -6.49
N LEU A 131 -6.24 9.59 -6.35
CA LEU A 131 -7.02 9.90 -5.14
C LEU A 131 -8.19 8.92 -4.97
N VAL A 132 -8.91 8.65 -6.06
CA VAL A 132 -10.04 7.70 -6.04
C VAL A 132 -9.56 6.30 -5.63
N PHE A 133 -8.43 5.82 -6.17
CA PHE A 133 -7.88 4.51 -5.81
C PHE A 133 -7.23 4.45 -4.42
N GLN A 134 -6.90 5.58 -3.80
CA GLN A 134 -6.36 5.59 -2.44
C GLN A 134 -7.37 5.01 -1.43
N VAL A 135 -8.67 5.29 -1.61
CA VAL A 135 -9.72 4.79 -0.71
C VAL A 135 -9.83 3.26 -0.74
N PRO A 136 -9.94 2.59 -1.92
CA PRO A 136 -9.82 1.14 -2.03
C PRO A 136 -8.53 0.56 -1.43
N ILE A 137 -7.38 1.23 -1.57
CA ILE A 137 -6.11 0.74 -1.01
C ILE A 137 -6.16 0.74 0.52
N ILE A 138 -6.70 1.80 1.13
CA ILE A 138 -6.88 1.88 2.59
C ILE A 138 -7.83 0.76 3.05
N ALA A 139 -8.97 0.60 2.38
CA ALA A 139 -9.94 -0.45 2.69
C ALA A 139 -9.32 -1.86 2.55
N TRP A 140 -8.55 -2.10 1.48
CA TRP A 140 -7.82 -3.34 1.23
C TRP A 140 -6.85 -3.63 2.37
N THR A 141 -6.09 -2.61 2.81
CA THR A 141 -5.10 -2.72 3.89
C THR A 141 -5.76 -3.12 5.20
N LEU A 142 -6.85 -2.45 5.58
CA LEU A 142 -7.63 -2.77 6.78
C LEU A 142 -8.24 -4.17 6.69
N TYR A 143 -8.70 -4.57 5.49
CA TYR A 143 -9.22 -5.90 5.24
C TYR A 143 -8.16 -6.97 5.43
N VAL A 144 -7.01 -6.89 4.77
CA VAL A 144 -5.94 -7.91 4.88
C VAL A 144 -5.25 -7.89 6.25
N GLY A 145 -5.33 -6.77 6.98
CA GLY A 145 -4.91 -6.63 8.38
C GLY A 145 -5.84 -7.30 9.39
N GLY A 146 -7.14 -7.25 9.13
CA GLY A 146 -8.17 -7.97 9.92
C GLY A 146 -8.82 -7.08 10.94
N ILE A 147 -8.84 -5.79 10.58
CA ILE A 147 -9.53 -4.73 11.27
C ILE A 147 -11.00 -4.72 10.81
N TRP A 148 -11.24 -4.98 9.52
CA TRP A 148 -12.57 -4.99 8.91
C TRP A 148 -12.76 -6.17 7.93
N PRO A 149 -13.91 -6.86 7.91
CA PRO A 149 -14.93 -6.88 8.96
C PRO A 149 -14.32 -7.42 10.26
N ARG A 150 -14.72 -6.88 11.41
CA ARG A 150 -14.35 -7.49 12.70
C ARG A 150 -14.88 -8.92 12.65
N ARG A 151 -13.99 -9.91 12.77
CA ARG A 151 -14.44 -11.26 13.11
C ARG A 151 -15.12 -11.10 14.46
N GLU A 152 -16.44 -11.10 14.47
CA GLU A 152 -17.20 -11.29 15.70
C GLU A 152 -16.63 -12.56 16.31
N ALA A 153 -15.90 -12.41 17.41
CA ALA A 153 -15.56 -13.53 18.24
C ALA A 153 -16.91 -14.16 18.57
N SER A 154 -17.15 -15.33 18.00
CA SER A 154 -18.32 -16.16 18.16
C SER A 154 -18.86 -16.04 19.59
N ARG A 155 -19.84 -15.15 19.78
CA ARG A 155 -20.66 -15.01 21.00
C ARG A 155 -21.66 -16.17 21.11
N VAL A 156 -21.30 -17.35 20.61
CA VAL A 156 -22.16 -18.53 20.46
C VAL A 156 -21.53 -19.74 21.14
N SER A 157 -20.87 -19.56 22.28
CA SER A 157 -20.29 -20.71 23.01
C SER A 157 -20.50 -20.71 24.53
N ARG A 158 -21.12 -19.71 25.16
CA ARG A 158 -21.38 -19.74 26.62
C ARG A 158 -22.62 -18.98 27.05
N ALA A 159 -23.78 -19.32 26.49
CA ALA A 159 -25.08 -19.09 27.12
C ALA A 159 -25.86 -20.40 27.08
#